data_AF-A0AAF0DJY8-F1
#
_entry.id   AF-A0AAF0DJY8-F1
#
_cell.length_a   1.000
_cell.length_b   1.000
_cell.length_c   1.000
_cell.angle_alpha   90.00
_cell.angle_beta   90.00
_cell.angle_gamma   90.00
#
_symmetry.space_group_name_H-M   'P 1'
#
loop_
_entity.id
_entity.type
_entity.pdbx_description
1 polymer ?
#
loop_
_entity_poly.entity_id
_entity_poly.type
_entity_poly.pdbx_seq_one_letter_code
_entity_poly.pdbx_strand_id
1 'polypeptide(L)'
;MVQDQAIEEQTLPFYHQKHYYPVKLGQIFNNRYRIIAKLGYGAYSTVWLARDERTKEYTSLKVSVQIDNAETSPVLNEINMLRRLKKFADKDHPGLDFTRLANDVFKTDSPSGRHYCIASKPQGNSVRTLQETFPNGMLPKLLVKSLIHRLFFSVNWLHATCGVAHTDISPQNVLMEIEDDTSLKDVEDQESQDPSVPIIIADNGAVSTIVYKSRPTMLELSGHPILTDFGQTRLVEGCVNQDWWMSDLYRAPETLELLEGKNLFDPIDRVHNQYVLPLALAQYIGYLGPPPLEIIRQSPLFSTYFDAEGNWISEPSIPKTSLEDFVTTIPPGEEKDQFLRFIRKTLTWDQEARATANEIIPDEWLMRPVEDML
;
A
#
# COMPACT_ATOMS: atom_id res chain seq x y z
N MET A 1 6.06 -33.75 -15.42
CA MET A 1 5.39 -32.84 -16.37
C MET A 1 6.03 -31.49 -16.19
N VAL A 2 6.60 -30.92 -17.24
CA VAL A 2 7.22 -29.59 -17.19
C VAL A 2 6.09 -28.57 -17.04
N GLN A 3 6.10 -27.83 -15.93
CA GLN A 3 5.07 -26.85 -15.61
C GLN A 3 5.45 -25.55 -16.34
N ASP A 4 5.05 -25.42 -17.61
CA ASP A 4 5.44 -24.32 -18.52
C ASP A 4 4.80 -22.95 -18.21
N GLN A 5 4.05 -22.83 -17.11
CA GLN A 5 3.42 -21.57 -16.73
C GLN A 5 4.13 -20.97 -15.52
N ALA A 6 4.72 -19.79 -15.71
CA ALA A 6 5.25 -18.96 -14.63
C ALA A 6 4.15 -18.70 -13.58
N ILE A 7 4.50 -18.81 -12.31
CA ILE A 7 3.60 -18.53 -11.19
C ILE A 7 4.15 -17.40 -10.33
N GLU A 8 3.24 -16.65 -9.71
CA GLU A 8 3.56 -15.71 -8.65
C GLU A 8 4.68 -14.71 -9.00
N GLU A 9 5.77 -14.64 -8.21
CA GLU A 9 6.88 -13.72 -8.45
C GLU A 9 7.49 -13.87 -9.84
N GLN A 10 7.37 -15.05 -10.46
CA GLN A 10 7.87 -15.29 -11.82
C GLN A 10 7.07 -14.54 -12.89
N THR A 11 5.86 -14.04 -12.58
CA THR A 11 5.04 -13.25 -13.49
C THR A 11 5.31 -11.75 -13.38
N LEU A 12 6.10 -11.32 -12.39
CA LEU A 12 6.35 -9.91 -12.15
C LEU A 12 7.31 -9.32 -13.20
N PRO A 13 7.09 -8.05 -13.61
CA PRO A 13 8.05 -7.32 -14.43
C PRO A 13 9.42 -7.30 -13.74
N PHE A 14 10.47 -7.48 -14.53
CA PHE A 14 11.87 -7.50 -14.05
C PHE A 14 12.19 -8.59 -13.02
N TYR A 15 11.34 -9.63 -12.90
CA TYR A 15 11.68 -10.81 -12.13
C TYR A 15 12.99 -11.40 -12.61
N HIS A 16 13.91 -11.63 -11.66
CA HIS A 16 15.12 -12.37 -11.92
C HIS A 16 15.37 -13.34 -10.78
N GLN A 17 15.40 -14.62 -11.11
CA GLN A 17 15.38 -15.71 -10.13
C GLN A 17 16.54 -15.63 -9.12
N LYS A 18 17.71 -15.14 -9.55
CA LYS A 18 18.88 -15.03 -8.66
C LYS A 18 18.70 -13.96 -7.57
N HIS A 19 17.77 -13.02 -7.75
CA HIS A 19 17.52 -11.99 -6.76
C HIS A 19 16.68 -12.51 -5.59
N TYR A 20 15.88 -13.56 -5.75
CA TYR A 20 14.99 -14.04 -4.69
C TYR A 20 15.68 -15.08 -3.80
N TYR A 21 15.43 -15.03 -2.49
CA TYR A 21 15.92 -16.06 -1.58
C TYR A 21 15.12 -17.36 -1.79
N PRO A 22 15.76 -18.53 -2.00
CA PRO A 22 15.07 -19.81 -2.17
C PRO A 22 14.61 -20.39 -0.82
N VAL A 23 13.55 -19.80 -0.25
CA VAL A 23 12.99 -20.19 1.05
C VAL A 23 12.44 -21.62 0.97
N LYS A 24 12.67 -22.42 2.01
CA LYS A 24 12.10 -23.78 2.14
C LYS A 24 11.09 -23.83 3.28
N LEU A 25 9.99 -24.56 3.10
CA LEU A 25 9.09 -24.88 4.21
C LEU A 25 9.85 -25.65 5.31
N GLY A 26 9.56 -25.33 6.57
CA GLY A 26 10.29 -25.86 7.73
C GLY A 26 11.67 -25.25 7.97
N GLN A 27 12.19 -24.41 7.06
CA GLN A 27 13.45 -23.69 7.29
C GLN A 27 13.34 -22.78 8.51
N ILE A 28 14.41 -22.70 9.31
CA ILE A 28 14.47 -21.82 10.49
C ILE A 28 15.39 -20.65 10.18
N PHE A 29 14.84 -19.42 10.20
CA PHE A 29 15.58 -18.18 10.07
C PHE A 29 15.97 -17.63 11.43
N ASN A 30 17.18 -17.06 11.53
CA ASN A 30 17.71 -16.46 12.76
C ASN A 30 17.62 -17.37 14.01
N ASN A 31 17.71 -18.70 13.82
CA ASN A 31 17.50 -19.72 14.86
C ASN A 31 16.20 -19.51 15.67
N ARG A 32 15.16 -18.95 15.04
CA ARG A 32 13.93 -18.52 15.73
C ARG A 32 12.67 -18.70 14.88
N TYR A 33 12.69 -18.30 13.62
CA TYR A 33 11.48 -18.22 12.80
C TYR A 33 11.37 -19.42 11.87
N ARG A 34 10.54 -20.39 12.22
CA ARG A 34 10.31 -21.60 11.41
C ARG A 34 9.23 -21.34 10.37
N ILE A 35 9.56 -21.46 9.09
CA ILE A 35 8.63 -21.26 7.97
C ILE A 35 7.54 -22.33 7.96
N ILE A 36 6.29 -21.90 7.85
CA ILE A 36 5.09 -22.75 7.76
C ILE A 36 4.59 -22.79 6.32
N ALA A 37 4.18 -21.64 5.78
CA ALA A 37 3.56 -21.52 4.46
C ALA A 37 3.91 -20.17 3.83
N LYS A 38 3.75 -20.06 2.50
CA LYS A 38 3.88 -18.79 1.79
C LYS A 38 2.56 -18.02 1.88
N LEU A 39 2.61 -16.73 2.20
CA LEU A 39 1.43 -15.85 2.29
C LEU A 39 1.32 -14.91 1.10
N GLY A 40 2.44 -14.53 0.48
CA GLY A 40 2.41 -13.61 -0.65
C GLY A 40 3.79 -13.29 -1.20
N TYR A 41 3.82 -12.39 -2.17
CA TYR A 41 5.03 -11.97 -2.87
C TYR A 41 4.85 -10.57 -3.46
N GLY A 42 5.96 -9.94 -3.81
CA GLY A 42 6.02 -8.65 -4.50
C GLY A 42 7.38 -8.48 -5.18
N ALA A 43 7.56 -7.40 -5.93
CA ALA A 43 8.75 -7.17 -6.77
C ALA A 43 10.07 -7.19 -5.99
N TYR A 44 10.03 -6.92 -4.69
CA TYR A 44 11.21 -6.80 -3.84
C TYR A 44 11.25 -7.81 -2.68
N SER A 45 10.30 -8.74 -2.57
CA SER A 45 10.28 -9.69 -1.45
C SER A 45 9.26 -10.83 -1.61
N THR A 46 9.44 -11.89 -0.84
CA THR A 46 8.39 -12.89 -0.54
C THR A 46 7.97 -12.81 0.93
N VAL A 47 6.72 -13.14 1.23
CA VAL A 47 6.13 -13.06 2.58
C VAL A 47 5.67 -14.44 3.01
N TRP A 48 6.04 -14.83 4.23
CA TRP A 48 5.85 -16.18 4.75
C TRP A 48 5.17 -16.15 6.11
N LEU A 49 4.29 -17.11 6.35
CA LEU A 49 3.83 -17.46 7.69
C LEU A 49 4.94 -18.25 8.36
N ALA A 50 5.29 -17.89 9.59
CA ALA A 50 6.27 -18.59 10.37
C ALA A 50 5.82 -18.73 11.83
N ARG A 51 6.34 -19.74 12.52
CA ARG A 51 6.25 -19.86 13.97
C ARG A 51 7.47 -19.21 14.60
N ASP A 52 7.26 -18.31 15.54
CA ASP A 52 8.33 -17.84 16.42
C ASP A 52 8.60 -18.92 17.47
N GLU A 53 9.74 -19.60 17.37
CA GLU A 53 10.10 -20.69 18.28
C GLU A 53 10.37 -20.23 19.71
N ARG A 54 10.53 -18.92 19.95
CA ARG A 54 10.71 -18.36 21.29
C ARG A 54 9.38 -18.02 21.95
N THR A 55 8.52 -17.25 21.29
CA THR A 55 7.23 -16.83 21.86
C THR A 55 6.13 -17.86 21.65
N LYS A 56 6.33 -18.80 20.71
CA LYS A 56 5.33 -19.76 20.25
C LYS A 56 4.11 -19.09 19.62
N GLU A 57 4.25 -17.88 19.10
CA GLU A 57 3.21 -17.16 18.35
C GLU A 57 3.47 -17.28 16.84
N TYR A 58 2.45 -16.96 16.03
CA TYR A 58 2.62 -16.77 14.60
C TYR A 58 3.31 -15.44 14.30
N THR A 59 4.15 -15.42 13.27
CA THR A 59 4.77 -14.21 12.74
C THR A 59 4.69 -14.21 11.22
N SER A 60 4.60 -13.03 10.63
CA SER A 60 4.85 -12.85 9.20
C SER A 60 6.33 -12.52 9.00
N LEU A 61 7.01 -13.27 8.13
CA LEU A 61 8.40 -13.06 7.77
C LEU A 61 8.49 -12.62 6.30
N LYS A 62 8.81 -11.34 6.07
CA LYS A 62 9.12 -10.79 4.74
C LYS A 62 10.61 -11.01 4.47
N VAL A 63 10.95 -11.73 3.41
CA VAL A 63 12.32 -12.01 2.96
C VAL A 63 12.56 -11.22 1.67
N SER A 64 13.49 -10.27 1.71
CA SER A 64 13.74 -9.39 0.58
C SER A 64 14.45 -10.11 -0.56
N VAL A 65 14.36 -9.51 -1.75
CA VAL A 65 15.34 -9.79 -2.80
C VAL A 65 16.75 -9.39 -2.34
N GLN A 66 17.76 -9.91 -3.03
CA GLN A 66 19.15 -9.53 -2.86
C GLN A 66 19.28 -8.02 -3.05
N ILE A 67 20.09 -7.41 -2.19
CA ILE A 67 20.41 -5.99 -2.29
C ILE A 67 21.84 -5.84 -2.80
N ASP A 68 22.00 -5.20 -3.95
CA ASP A 68 23.30 -4.84 -4.49
C ASP A 68 23.77 -3.50 -3.93
N ASN A 69 23.86 -3.37 -2.60
CA ASN A 69 24.38 -2.20 -1.85
C ASN A 69 23.97 -0.78 -2.34
N ALA A 70 22.96 -0.64 -3.18
CA ALA A 70 22.55 0.64 -3.73
C ALA A 70 21.80 1.43 -2.65
N GLU A 71 22.29 2.62 -2.32
CA GLU A 71 21.67 3.52 -1.34
C GLU A 71 20.21 3.87 -1.67
N THR A 72 19.80 3.71 -2.93
CA THR A 72 18.44 3.97 -3.45
C THR A 72 17.53 2.75 -3.46
N SER A 73 17.91 1.63 -2.84
CA SER A 73 17.08 0.41 -2.82
C SER A 73 15.78 0.59 -2.01
N PRO A 74 14.59 0.28 -2.56
CA PRO A 74 13.32 0.28 -1.82
C PRO A 74 13.37 -0.60 -0.56
N VAL A 75 14.12 -1.71 -0.60
CA VAL A 75 14.28 -2.60 0.55
C VAL A 75 15.03 -1.91 1.69
N LEU A 76 16.16 -1.24 1.39
CA LEU A 76 16.90 -0.50 2.40
C LEU A 76 16.11 0.67 2.94
N ASN A 77 15.34 1.36 2.08
CA ASN A 77 14.45 2.42 2.51
C ASN A 77 13.40 1.91 3.49
N GLU A 78 12.71 0.80 3.18
CA GLU A 78 11.73 0.18 4.07
C GLU A 78 12.32 -0.13 5.45
N ILE A 79 13.51 -0.73 5.48
CA ILE A 79 14.21 -1.07 6.72
C ILE A 79 14.56 0.18 7.53
N ASN A 80 15.07 1.22 6.88
CA ASN A 80 15.44 2.48 7.53
C ASN A 80 14.20 3.17 8.09
N MET A 81 13.09 3.16 7.35
CA MET A 81 11.81 3.70 7.78
C MET A 81 11.24 2.92 8.96
N LEU A 82 11.17 1.59 8.90
CA LEU A 82 10.72 0.76 10.03
C LEU A 82 11.57 0.98 11.29
N ARG A 83 12.89 1.14 11.15
CA ARG A 83 13.78 1.49 12.27
C ARG A 83 13.51 2.88 12.82
N ARG A 84 13.21 3.87 11.96
CA ARG A 84 12.81 5.22 12.38
C ARG A 84 11.49 5.17 13.13
N LEU A 85 10.45 4.58 12.53
CA LEU A 85 9.12 4.44 13.12
C LEU A 85 9.19 3.81 14.51
N LYS A 86 10.01 2.76 14.69
CA LYS A 86 10.22 2.11 16.00
C LYS A 86 10.78 3.05 17.08
N LYS A 87 11.53 4.11 16.72
CA LYS A 87 12.02 5.11 17.69
C LYS A 87 10.93 6.05 18.18
N PHE A 88 9.87 6.22 17.41
CA PHE A 88 8.72 7.09 17.71
C PHE A 88 7.50 6.30 18.22
N ALA A 89 7.61 4.98 18.31
CA ALA A 89 6.53 4.10 18.72
C ALA A 89 6.35 4.11 20.25
N ASP A 90 5.79 5.20 20.76
CA ASP A 90 5.31 5.32 22.14
C ASP A 90 3.88 4.77 22.26
N LYS A 91 3.60 3.99 23.32
CA LYS A 91 2.37 3.19 23.47
C LYS A 91 1.08 4.00 23.53
N ASP A 92 1.16 5.32 23.71
CA ASP A 92 -0.01 6.17 23.92
C ASP A 92 -0.56 6.83 22.63
N HIS A 93 0.03 6.57 21.46
CA HIS A 93 -0.43 7.18 20.20
C HIS A 93 -1.37 6.26 19.40
N PRO A 94 -2.63 6.66 19.13
CA PRO A 94 -3.65 5.80 18.50
C PRO A 94 -3.31 5.35 17.06
N GLY A 95 -2.48 6.11 16.34
CA GLY A 95 -2.02 5.71 15.01
C GLY A 95 -1.16 4.45 14.97
N LEU A 96 -0.60 4.03 16.11
CA LEU A 96 0.17 2.78 16.18
C LEU A 96 -0.69 1.54 15.96
N ASP A 97 -1.95 1.56 16.40
CA ASP A 97 -2.88 0.44 16.26
C ASP A 97 -3.18 0.13 14.78
N PHE A 98 -2.95 1.11 13.89
CA PHE A 98 -3.24 1.01 12.47
C PHE A 98 -1.97 1.04 11.59
N THR A 99 -0.79 0.84 12.18
CA THR A 99 0.50 0.90 11.47
C THR A 99 1.33 -0.35 11.71
N ARG A 100 1.77 -1.03 10.65
CA ARG A 100 2.62 -2.22 10.77
C ARG A 100 4.03 -1.84 11.20
N LEU A 101 4.48 -2.37 12.33
CA LEU A 101 5.86 -2.23 12.81
C LEU A 101 6.64 -3.55 12.70
N ALA A 102 7.98 -3.41 12.67
CA ALA A 102 8.88 -4.55 12.70
C ALA A 102 9.20 -4.98 14.15
N ASN A 103 8.88 -6.24 14.44
CA ASN A 103 9.26 -6.89 15.69
C ASN A 103 10.77 -7.17 15.69
N ASP A 104 11.27 -7.71 14.59
CA ASP A 104 12.69 -8.00 14.37
C ASP A 104 13.10 -7.69 12.92
N VAL A 105 14.37 -7.29 12.74
CA VAL A 105 14.98 -7.07 11.43
C VAL A 105 16.38 -7.63 11.44
N PHE A 106 16.64 -8.62 10.60
CA PHE A 106 17.92 -9.30 10.53
C PHE A 106 18.33 -9.59 9.09
N LYS A 107 19.51 -10.20 8.92
CA LYS A 107 20.10 -10.55 7.62
C LYS A 107 20.25 -12.05 7.51
N THR A 108 20.14 -12.56 6.29
CA THR A 108 20.43 -13.95 5.94
C THR A 108 21.19 -13.96 4.62
N ASP A 109 22.09 -14.92 4.46
CA ASP A 109 22.90 -15.05 3.24
C ASP A 109 22.38 -16.25 2.41
N SER A 110 22.41 -16.09 1.09
CA SER A 110 22.18 -17.13 0.08
C SER A 110 23.39 -17.21 -0.84
N PRO A 111 23.52 -18.24 -1.69
CA PRO A 111 24.58 -18.29 -2.70
C PRO A 111 24.58 -17.09 -3.66
N SER A 112 23.42 -16.45 -3.88
CA SER A 112 23.29 -15.30 -4.75
C SER A 112 23.71 -14.00 -4.07
N GLY A 113 23.52 -13.89 -2.76
CA GLY A 113 23.90 -12.70 -2.01
C GLY A 113 23.18 -12.58 -0.66
N ARG A 114 23.17 -11.36 -0.13
CA ARG A 114 22.59 -11.06 1.18
C ARG A 114 21.16 -10.54 1.04
N HIS A 115 20.30 -11.02 1.93
CA HIS A 115 18.89 -10.65 2.01
C HIS A 115 18.58 -10.11 3.40
N TYR A 116 17.63 -9.19 3.48
CA TYR A 116 17.06 -8.76 4.75
C TYR A 116 15.76 -9.50 5.03
N CYS A 117 15.51 -9.74 6.31
CA CYS A 117 14.30 -10.35 6.80
C CYS A 117 13.64 -9.40 7.79
N ILE A 118 12.35 -9.16 7.62
CA ILE A 118 11.52 -8.35 8.51
C ILE A 118 10.46 -9.28 9.11
N ALA A 119 10.51 -9.46 10.44
CA ALA A 119 9.48 -10.18 11.18
C ALA A 119 8.49 -9.18 11.80
N SER A 120 7.19 -9.45 11.66
CA SER A 120 6.12 -8.62 12.24
C SER A 120 4.96 -9.47 12.75
N LYS A 121 4.01 -8.85 13.45
CA LYS A 121 2.67 -9.42 13.63
C LYS A 121 2.12 -9.80 12.24
N PRO A 122 1.49 -10.98 12.06
CA PRO A 122 0.80 -11.33 10.83
C PRO A 122 -0.51 -10.53 10.69
N GLN A 123 -0.88 -10.25 9.45
CA GLN A 123 -2.12 -9.57 9.06
C GLN A 123 -2.80 -10.41 7.98
N GLY A 124 -4.08 -10.14 7.76
CA GLY A 124 -4.91 -10.85 6.80
C GLY A 124 -4.69 -10.31 5.39
N ASN A 125 -5.71 -10.47 4.57
CA ASN A 125 -5.71 -10.02 3.20
C ASN A 125 -5.57 -8.49 3.08
N SER A 126 -5.10 -8.04 1.93
CA SER A 126 -5.13 -6.61 1.58
C SER A 126 -6.57 -6.12 1.40
N VAL A 127 -6.78 -4.80 1.52
CA VAL A 127 -8.06 -4.17 1.17
C VAL A 127 -8.34 -4.35 -0.32
N ARG A 128 -7.32 -4.46 -1.19
CA ARG A 128 -7.49 -4.80 -2.61
C ARG A 128 -8.09 -6.18 -2.80
N THR A 129 -7.54 -7.20 -2.12
CA THR A 129 -8.09 -8.56 -2.13
C THR A 129 -9.53 -8.55 -1.61
N LEU A 130 -9.81 -7.76 -0.57
CA LEU A 130 -11.17 -7.59 -0.07
C LEU A 130 -12.09 -7.01 -1.15
N GLN A 131 -11.68 -5.92 -1.77
CA GLN A 131 -12.40 -5.23 -2.83
C GLN A 131 -12.75 -6.16 -4.01
N GLU A 132 -11.81 -7.02 -4.43
CA GLU A 132 -12.01 -8.00 -5.50
C GLU A 132 -13.10 -9.05 -5.20
N THR A 133 -13.45 -9.27 -3.92
CA THR A 133 -14.56 -10.15 -3.54
C THR A 133 -15.94 -9.49 -3.62
N PHE A 134 -16.00 -8.16 -3.68
CA PHE A 134 -17.26 -7.42 -3.79
C PHE A 134 -17.64 -7.15 -5.25
N PRO A 135 -18.94 -7.15 -5.60
CA PRO A 135 -19.41 -6.81 -6.93
C PRO A 135 -18.88 -5.45 -7.41
N ASN A 136 -18.30 -5.44 -8.62
CA ASN A 136 -17.69 -4.25 -9.24
C ASN A 136 -16.58 -3.58 -8.41
N GLY A 137 -16.02 -4.26 -7.41
CA GLY A 137 -15.01 -3.67 -6.54
C GLY A 137 -15.55 -2.58 -5.62
N MET A 138 -16.85 -2.54 -5.34
CA MET A 138 -17.46 -1.52 -4.47
C MET A 138 -17.63 -2.07 -3.06
N LEU A 139 -16.95 -1.47 -2.08
CA LEU A 139 -17.09 -1.84 -0.67
C LEU A 139 -18.31 -1.16 -0.04
N PRO A 140 -18.97 -1.80 0.94
CA PRO A 140 -20.04 -1.18 1.70
C PRO A 140 -19.59 0.12 2.37
N LYS A 141 -20.41 1.17 2.28
CA LYS A 141 -20.10 2.51 2.82
C LYS A 141 -19.65 2.49 4.28
N LEU A 142 -20.28 1.67 5.13
CA LEU A 142 -19.90 1.51 6.54
C LEU A 142 -18.47 0.99 6.69
N LEU A 143 -18.09 0.02 5.86
CA LEU A 143 -16.74 -0.53 5.84
C LEU A 143 -15.74 0.52 5.36
N VAL A 144 -16.04 1.26 4.29
CA VAL A 144 -15.16 2.33 3.80
C VAL A 144 -14.96 3.40 4.87
N LYS A 145 -16.04 3.86 5.52
CA LYS A 145 -15.94 4.81 6.63
C LYS A 145 -15.03 4.30 7.75
N SER A 146 -15.20 3.04 8.16
CA SER A 146 -14.37 2.42 9.20
C SER A 146 -12.89 2.36 8.80
N LEU A 147 -12.60 1.90 7.58
CA LEU A 147 -11.24 1.81 7.04
C LEU A 147 -10.58 3.18 6.97
N ILE A 148 -11.24 4.15 6.35
CA ILE A 148 -10.66 5.48 6.11
C ILE A 148 -10.46 6.23 7.42
N HIS A 149 -11.44 6.23 8.33
CA HIS A 149 -11.33 6.87 9.63
C HIS A 149 -10.15 6.33 10.44
N ARG A 150 -9.98 5.00 10.48
CA ARG A 150 -8.88 4.34 11.19
C ARG A 150 -7.52 4.59 10.53
N LEU A 151 -7.46 4.56 9.20
CA LEU A 151 -6.24 4.83 8.45
C LEU A 151 -5.73 6.27 8.70
N PHE A 152 -6.61 7.25 8.87
CA PHE A 152 -6.19 8.61 9.19
C PHE A 152 -5.44 8.74 10.52
N PHE A 153 -5.67 7.86 11.51
CA PHE A 153 -4.84 7.85 12.72
C PHE A 153 -3.41 7.42 12.42
N SER A 154 -3.22 6.41 11.55
CA SER A 154 -1.89 5.99 11.08
C SER A 154 -1.19 7.13 10.33
N VAL A 155 -1.89 7.74 9.38
CA VAL A 155 -1.36 8.88 8.60
C VAL A 155 -1.00 10.06 9.51
N ASN A 156 -1.86 10.38 10.48
CA ASN A 156 -1.58 11.44 11.45
C ASN A 156 -0.31 11.15 12.26
N TRP A 157 -0.13 9.91 12.72
CA TRP A 157 1.07 9.52 13.46
C TRP A 157 2.34 9.64 12.60
N LEU A 158 2.30 9.15 11.35
CA LEU A 158 3.41 9.25 10.42
C LEU A 158 3.81 10.71 10.18
N HIS A 159 2.82 11.58 9.93
CA HIS A 159 3.06 12.97 9.59
C HIS A 159 3.47 13.79 10.83
N ALA A 160 2.64 13.81 11.87
CA ALA A 160 2.79 14.70 13.01
C ALA A 160 3.85 14.25 14.01
N THR A 161 4.08 12.93 14.14
CA THR A 161 5.03 12.38 15.12
C THR A 161 6.31 11.91 14.47
N CYS A 162 6.22 11.18 13.35
CA CYS A 162 7.40 10.58 12.71
C CYS A 162 8.06 11.49 11.68
N GLY A 163 7.41 12.56 11.21
CA GLY A 163 7.93 13.47 10.19
C GLY A 163 8.16 12.79 8.84
N VAL A 164 7.31 11.81 8.47
CA VAL A 164 7.41 11.05 7.23
C VAL A 164 6.07 10.98 6.49
N ALA A 165 6.11 10.81 5.18
CA ALA A 165 4.94 10.56 4.33
C ALA A 165 5.04 9.17 3.71
N HIS A 166 3.97 8.38 3.76
CA HIS A 166 3.99 6.96 3.33
C HIS A 166 4.30 6.78 1.85
N THR A 167 3.83 7.72 1.01
CA THR A 167 4.02 7.82 -0.44
C THR A 167 3.26 6.88 -1.35
N ASP A 168 2.84 5.74 -0.84
CA ASP A 168 2.21 4.68 -1.64
C ASP A 168 1.00 4.09 -0.89
N ILE A 169 0.14 4.97 -0.37
CA ILE A 169 -1.13 4.51 0.21
C ILE A 169 -2.00 4.03 -0.94
N SER A 170 -2.48 2.80 -0.83
CA SER A 170 -3.36 2.16 -1.80
C SER A 170 -4.03 0.95 -1.16
N PRO A 171 -5.13 0.43 -1.73
CA PRO A 171 -5.77 -0.79 -1.21
C PRO A 171 -4.83 -2.00 -1.12
N GLN A 172 -3.74 -2.04 -1.90
CA GLN A 172 -2.74 -3.11 -1.85
C GLN A 172 -1.85 -3.03 -0.60
N ASN A 173 -1.55 -1.81 -0.13
CA ASN A 173 -0.63 -1.52 0.97
C ASN A 173 -1.37 -1.28 2.31
N VAL A 174 -2.65 -1.61 2.37
CA VAL A 174 -3.45 -1.64 3.58
C VAL A 174 -3.91 -3.08 3.79
N LEU A 175 -3.48 -3.71 4.88
CA LEU A 175 -3.86 -5.07 5.26
C LEU A 175 -4.97 -5.04 6.30
N MET A 176 -5.79 -6.09 6.35
CA MET A 176 -6.79 -6.24 7.41
C MET A 176 -6.15 -6.86 8.65
N GLU A 177 -6.52 -6.38 9.84
CA GLU A 177 -6.16 -7.06 11.08
C GLU A 177 -6.86 -8.41 11.19
N ILE A 178 -6.10 -9.42 11.62
CA ILE A 178 -6.61 -10.72 12.03
C ILE A 178 -7.00 -10.62 13.51
N GLU A 179 -8.27 -10.88 13.83
CA GLU A 179 -8.80 -10.79 15.20
C GLU A 179 -8.24 -11.90 16.11
N ASP A 180 -8.10 -13.11 15.58
CA ASP A 180 -7.55 -14.25 16.31
C ASP A 180 -6.75 -15.23 15.43
N ASP A 181 -6.01 -16.13 16.05
CA ASP A 181 -5.13 -17.07 15.34
C ASP A 181 -5.87 -18.13 14.50
N THR A 182 -7.21 -18.14 14.44
CA THR A 182 -7.99 -19.16 13.72
C THR A 182 -7.63 -19.21 12.24
N SER A 183 -7.56 -18.05 11.56
CA SER A 183 -7.18 -18.02 10.15
C SER A 183 -5.74 -18.49 9.92
N LEU A 184 -4.83 -18.24 10.85
CA LEU A 184 -3.42 -18.62 10.72
C LEU A 184 -3.23 -20.11 10.99
N LYS A 185 -3.97 -20.63 11.95
CA LYS A 185 -4.02 -22.05 12.26
C LYS A 185 -4.63 -22.86 11.13
N ASP A 186 -5.70 -22.37 10.49
CA ASP A 186 -6.28 -23.00 9.32
C ASP A 186 -5.24 -23.12 8.17
N VAL A 187 -4.44 -22.08 7.94
CA VAL A 187 -3.32 -22.14 6.98
C VAL A 187 -2.28 -23.20 7.36
N GLU A 188 -1.88 -23.29 8.64
CA GLU A 188 -0.93 -24.30 9.12
C GLU A 188 -1.49 -25.73 9.02
N ASP A 189 -2.77 -25.92 9.37
CA ASP A 189 -3.46 -27.21 9.30
C ASP A 189 -3.62 -27.67 7.84
N GLN A 190 -3.99 -26.76 6.92
CA GLN A 190 -4.06 -27.04 5.49
C GLN A 190 -2.71 -27.41 4.91
N GLU A 191 -1.65 -26.65 5.25
CA GLU A 191 -0.29 -26.94 4.77
C GLU A 191 0.24 -28.28 5.32
N SER A 192 -0.21 -28.69 6.50
CA SER A 192 0.12 -29.99 7.08
C SER A 192 -0.62 -31.16 6.41
N GLN A 193 -1.87 -30.94 5.99
CA GLN A 193 -2.71 -31.96 5.34
C GLN A 193 -2.42 -32.11 3.85
N ASP A 194 -2.18 -31.00 3.15
CA ASP A 194 -1.89 -30.92 1.74
C ASP A 194 -0.64 -30.04 1.52
N PRO A 195 0.59 -30.59 1.67
CA PRO A 195 1.80 -29.81 1.56
C PRO A 195 2.01 -29.19 0.18
N SER A 196 2.36 -27.91 0.15
CA SER A 196 2.61 -27.16 -1.07
C SER A 196 3.82 -27.73 -1.81
N VAL A 197 3.62 -28.08 -3.09
CA VAL A 197 4.68 -28.59 -3.97
C VAL A 197 5.44 -27.41 -4.59
N PRO A 198 6.75 -27.25 -4.32
CA PRO A 198 7.53 -26.18 -4.92
C PRO A 198 7.86 -26.43 -6.38
N ILE A 199 7.95 -25.35 -7.15
CA ILE A 199 8.70 -25.32 -8.39
C ILE A 199 10.16 -25.06 -8.04
N ILE A 200 11.02 -26.03 -8.38
CA ILE A 200 12.46 -25.97 -8.13
C ILE A 200 13.18 -25.76 -9.46
N ILE A 201 13.96 -24.68 -9.54
CA ILE A 201 14.87 -24.44 -10.67
C ILE A 201 16.29 -24.65 -10.16
N ALA A 202 17.06 -25.44 -10.90
CA ALA A 202 18.47 -25.69 -10.61
C ALA A 202 19.34 -25.07 -11.70
N ASP A 203 20.42 -24.41 -11.30
CA ASP A 203 21.48 -23.90 -12.17
C ASP A 203 22.75 -24.70 -11.87
N ASN A 204 23.30 -25.41 -12.86
CA ASN A 204 24.48 -26.28 -12.73
C ASN A 204 24.41 -27.32 -11.58
N GLY A 205 23.22 -27.87 -11.31
CA GLY A 205 23.01 -28.89 -10.28
C GLY A 205 22.84 -28.35 -8.85
N ALA A 206 22.98 -27.03 -8.64
CA ALA A 206 22.62 -26.37 -7.39
C ALA A 206 21.21 -25.77 -7.50
N VAL A 207 20.41 -25.90 -6.43
CA VAL A 207 19.09 -25.26 -6.36
C VAL A 207 19.29 -23.75 -6.39
N SER A 208 18.83 -23.10 -7.46
CA SER A 208 18.94 -21.65 -7.62
C SER A 208 17.68 -20.95 -7.13
N THR A 209 16.51 -21.57 -7.30
CA THR A 209 15.22 -20.94 -7.05
C THR A 209 14.21 -21.96 -6.53
N ILE A 210 13.39 -21.54 -5.56
CA ILE A 210 12.26 -22.31 -5.06
C ILE A 210 11.06 -21.37 -4.99
N VAL A 211 9.99 -21.70 -5.71
CA VAL A 211 8.76 -20.92 -5.74
C VAL A 211 7.60 -21.82 -5.30
N TYR A 212 6.82 -21.33 -4.33
CA TYR A 212 5.58 -21.96 -3.89
C TYR A 212 4.42 -21.08 -4.31
N LYS A 213 3.23 -21.67 -4.46
CA LYS A 213 1.98 -20.90 -4.45
C LYS A 213 1.66 -20.44 -3.04
N SER A 214 1.13 -19.24 -2.92
CA SER A 214 0.69 -18.64 -1.67
C SER A 214 -0.60 -19.30 -1.20
N ARG A 215 -0.71 -19.54 0.10
CA ARG A 215 -1.93 -20.02 0.74
C ARG A 215 -2.80 -18.82 1.10
N PRO A 216 -4.07 -18.78 0.65
CA PRO A 216 -4.96 -17.70 1.04
C PRO A 216 -5.27 -17.79 2.53
N THR A 217 -5.41 -16.64 3.19
CA THR A 217 -6.00 -16.54 4.53
C THR A 217 -7.52 -16.42 4.41
N MET A 218 -8.23 -16.56 5.53
CA MET A 218 -9.65 -16.20 5.60
C MET A 218 -9.82 -14.71 5.27
N LEU A 219 -10.96 -14.37 4.68
CA LEU A 219 -11.30 -13.00 4.33
C LEU A 219 -11.70 -12.23 5.60
N GLU A 220 -10.94 -11.21 5.95
CA GLU A 220 -11.17 -10.38 7.13
C GLU A 220 -12.09 -9.19 6.82
N LEU A 221 -13.20 -9.08 7.56
CA LEU A 221 -14.23 -8.05 7.39
C LEU A 221 -14.32 -7.08 8.57
N SER A 222 -13.38 -7.16 9.53
CA SER A 222 -13.39 -6.41 10.80
C SER A 222 -13.35 -4.87 10.62
N GLY A 223 -12.93 -4.41 9.44
CA GLY A 223 -12.74 -2.99 9.14
C GLY A 223 -11.56 -2.37 9.89
N HIS A 224 -10.63 -3.16 10.46
CA HIS A 224 -9.43 -2.66 11.13
C HIS A 224 -8.24 -2.67 10.14
N PRO A 225 -7.89 -1.53 9.53
CA PRO A 225 -6.81 -1.45 8.55
C PRO A 225 -5.45 -1.33 9.24
N ILE A 226 -4.44 -1.96 8.64
CA ILE A 226 -3.04 -1.88 9.04
C ILE A 226 -2.24 -1.40 7.83
N LEU A 227 -1.74 -0.17 7.89
CA LEU A 227 -0.86 0.39 6.87
C LEU A 227 0.50 -0.34 6.86
N THR A 228 0.97 -0.73 5.68
CA THR A 228 2.20 -1.51 5.48
C THR A 228 2.96 -1.02 4.24
N ASP A 229 4.18 -1.55 4.06
CA ASP A 229 5.06 -1.30 2.91
C ASP A 229 5.63 0.12 2.85
N PHE A 230 6.61 0.37 3.72
CA PHE A 230 7.29 1.66 3.83
C PHE A 230 8.46 1.79 2.83
N GLY A 231 8.51 0.94 1.80
CA GLY A 231 9.61 0.95 0.82
C GLY A 231 9.70 2.25 0.01
N GLN A 232 8.58 2.96 -0.15
CA GLN A 232 8.54 4.25 -0.85
C GLN A 232 8.48 5.46 0.10
N THR A 233 8.30 5.26 1.40
CA THR A 233 8.16 6.35 2.38
C THR A 233 9.30 7.38 2.30
N ARG A 234 8.98 8.66 2.51
CA ARG A 234 9.91 9.79 2.42
C ARG A 234 9.92 10.62 3.69
N LEU A 235 11.06 11.23 4.01
CA LEU A 235 11.17 12.22 5.08
C LEU A 235 10.53 13.54 4.63
N VAL A 236 9.75 14.15 5.52
CA VAL A 236 9.09 15.45 5.27
C VAL A 236 9.80 16.58 6.03
N GLU A 237 10.51 16.28 7.12
CA GLU A 237 11.29 17.25 7.89
C GLU A 237 12.47 17.82 7.07
N GLY A 238 12.51 19.15 6.90
CA GLY A 238 13.69 19.88 6.40
C GLY A 238 13.92 19.84 4.89
N CYS A 239 13.06 19.20 4.10
CA CYS A 239 13.14 19.21 2.65
C CYS A 239 12.29 20.35 2.07
N VAL A 240 12.92 21.29 1.38
CA VAL A 240 12.24 22.10 0.35
C VAL A 240 11.92 21.10 -0.76
N ASN A 241 10.69 20.58 -0.81
CA ASN A 241 10.28 19.59 -1.81
C ASN A 241 10.62 20.11 -3.22
N GLN A 242 11.59 19.51 -3.90
CA GLN A 242 11.96 19.89 -5.28
C GLN A 242 11.20 19.07 -6.33
N ASP A 243 10.51 18.00 -5.91
CA ASP A 243 9.68 17.16 -6.75
C ASP A 243 8.19 17.52 -6.60
N TRP A 244 7.44 17.37 -7.70
CA TRP A 244 6.04 17.73 -7.91
C TRP A 244 5.13 17.71 -6.65
N TRP A 245 4.52 18.87 -6.33
CA TRP A 245 3.77 19.14 -5.08
C TRP A 245 2.34 18.60 -5.00
N MET A 246 1.93 17.71 -5.90
CA MET A 246 0.90 16.70 -5.59
C MET A 246 1.52 15.33 -5.75
N SER A 247 2.65 15.14 -5.08
CA SER A 247 3.32 13.86 -5.09
C SER A 247 2.29 12.79 -4.73
N ASP A 248 2.31 11.64 -5.42
CA ASP A 248 1.38 10.50 -5.24
C ASP A 248 1.21 10.07 -3.77
N LEU A 249 2.02 10.65 -2.88
CA LEU A 249 2.10 10.55 -1.43
C LEU A 249 0.94 11.13 -0.63
N TYR A 250 0.12 11.97 -1.24
CA TYR A 250 -1.06 12.55 -0.59
C TYR A 250 -2.34 12.10 -1.27
N ARG A 251 -2.35 10.88 -1.77
CA ARG A 251 -3.57 10.24 -2.24
C ARG A 251 -4.55 10.13 -1.05
N ALA A 252 -5.64 10.88 -1.19
CA ALA A 252 -6.93 10.59 -0.57
C ALA A 252 -8.05 10.15 -1.57
N PRO A 253 -7.79 9.76 -2.84
CA PRO A 253 -8.81 9.17 -3.72
C PRO A 253 -9.10 7.70 -3.38
N GLU A 254 -8.43 7.07 -2.42
CA GLU A 254 -8.72 5.68 -2.02
C GLU A 254 -10.15 5.57 -1.50
N THR A 255 -10.65 6.59 -0.78
CA THR A 255 -12.07 6.59 -0.36
C THR A 255 -13.01 6.48 -1.56
N LEU A 256 -12.69 7.18 -2.66
CA LEU A 256 -13.46 7.14 -3.90
C LEU A 256 -13.28 5.82 -4.64
N GLU A 257 -12.06 5.29 -4.71
CA GLU A 257 -11.78 3.97 -5.31
C GLU A 257 -12.54 2.85 -4.58
N LEU A 258 -12.54 2.88 -3.25
CA LEU A 258 -13.21 1.87 -2.43
C LEU A 258 -14.73 1.95 -2.50
N LEU A 259 -15.30 3.16 -2.61
CA LEU A 259 -16.75 3.33 -2.75
C LEU A 259 -17.22 3.01 -4.17
N GLU A 260 -16.59 3.60 -5.18
CA GLU A 260 -17.08 3.56 -6.56
C GLU A 260 -16.50 2.40 -7.37
N GLY A 261 -15.53 1.65 -6.83
CA GLY A 261 -14.89 0.51 -7.50
C GLY A 261 -14.06 0.89 -8.73
N LYS A 262 -13.74 2.18 -8.90
CA LYS A 262 -13.01 2.73 -10.04
C LYS A 262 -12.06 3.84 -9.59
N ASN A 263 -10.93 3.96 -10.27
CA ASN A 263 -9.94 5.01 -9.97
C ASN A 263 -10.49 6.39 -10.35
N LEU A 264 -10.24 7.39 -9.50
CA LEU A 264 -10.51 8.80 -9.85
C LEU A 264 -9.59 9.28 -10.98
N PHE A 265 -8.33 8.84 -10.96
CA PHE A 265 -7.31 9.16 -11.96
C PHE A 265 -6.81 7.87 -12.61
N ASP A 266 -6.82 7.82 -13.94
CA ASP A 266 -6.27 6.71 -14.76
C ASP A 266 -5.27 7.30 -15.77
N PRO A 267 -4.06 7.71 -15.33
CA PRO A 267 -3.07 8.37 -16.18
C PRO A 267 -2.20 7.37 -16.94
N ILE A 268 -2.76 6.23 -17.35
CA ILE A 268 -2.04 5.18 -18.04
C ILE A 268 -2.36 5.23 -19.53
N ASP A 269 -1.32 5.35 -20.35
CA ASP A 269 -1.44 5.07 -21.78
C ASP A 269 -1.62 3.56 -21.97
N ARG A 270 -2.82 3.16 -22.40
CA ARG A 270 -3.17 1.75 -22.61
C ARG A 270 -2.42 1.10 -23.77
N VAL A 271 -1.84 1.88 -24.68
CA VAL A 271 -1.04 1.35 -25.80
C VAL A 271 0.32 0.86 -25.31
N HIS A 272 0.99 1.68 -24.49
CA HIS A 272 2.36 1.40 -24.03
C HIS A 272 2.43 0.90 -22.58
N ASN A 273 1.30 0.90 -21.87
CA ASN A 273 1.18 0.58 -20.45
C ASN A 273 2.13 1.42 -19.57
N GLN A 274 2.16 2.72 -19.82
CA GLN A 274 3.05 3.67 -19.15
C GLN A 274 2.27 4.82 -18.53
N TYR A 275 2.80 5.33 -17.41
CA TYR A 275 2.29 6.53 -16.78
C TYR A 275 2.58 7.76 -17.63
N VAL A 276 1.57 8.61 -17.83
CA VAL A 276 1.67 9.84 -18.62
C VAL A 276 1.32 11.04 -17.74
N LEU A 277 2.34 11.77 -17.31
CA LEU A 277 2.19 12.92 -16.42
C LEU A 277 1.24 14.01 -16.96
N PRO A 278 1.30 14.43 -18.24
CA PRO A 278 0.35 15.40 -18.78
C PRO A 278 -1.11 14.92 -18.71
N LEU A 279 -1.36 13.63 -18.91
CA LEU A 279 -2.69 13.03 -18.78
C LEU A 279 -3.17 13.06 -17.33
N ALA A 280 -2.28 12.75 -16.37
CA ALA A 280 -2.57 12.90 -14.95
C ALA A 280 -2.98 14.34 -14.63
N LEU A 281 -2.15 15.32 -15.01
CA LEU A 281 -2.42 16.74 -14.76
C LEU A 281 -3.75 17.19 -15.37
N ALA A 282 -4.04 16.80 -16.61
CA ALA A 282 -5.31 17.12 -17.24
C ALA A 282 -6.50 16.57 -16.43
N GLN A 283 -6.42 15.31 -15.96
CA GLN A 283 -7.47 14.71 -15.11
C GLN A 283 -7.61 15.43 -13.76
N TYR A 284 -6.50 15.77 -13.09
CA TYR A 284 -6.53 16.58 -11.86
C TYR A 284 -7.22 17.93 -12.11
N ILE A 285 -6.87 18.65 -13.18
CA ILE A 285 -7.50 19.92 -13.53
C ILE A 285 -8.99 19.75 -13.82
N GLY A 286 -9.40 18.65 -14.45
CA GLY A 286 -10.80 18.34 -14.70
C GLY A 286 -11.64 18.27 -13.43
N TYR A 287 -11.10 17.73 -12.33
CA TYR A 287 -11.80 17.61 -11.05
C TYR A 287 -11.62 18.79 -10.09
N LEU A 288 -10.41 19.35 -10.00
CA LEU A 288 -10.07 20.40 -9.04
C LEU A 288 -10.17 21.82 -9.62
N GLY A 289 -10.28 21.95 -10.94
CA GLY A 289 -9.98 23.19 -11.64
C GLY A 289 -8.46 23.44 -11.76
N PRO A 290 -8.05 24.53 -12.42
CA PRO A 290 -6.64 24.84 -12.61
C PRO A 290 -5.92 25.07 -11.27
N PRO A 291 -4.66 24.65 -11.13
CA PRO A 291 -3.88 24.97 -9.94
C PRO A 291 -3.73 26.49 -9.76
N PRO A 292 -3.59 26.98 -8.52
CA PRO A 292 -3.30 28.38 -8.26
C PRO A 292 -2.09 28.88 -9.07
N LEU A 293 -2.19 30.09 -9.61
CA LEU A 293 -1.17 30.68 -10.49
C LEU A 293 0.21 30.77 -9.81
N GLU A 294 0.24 30.99 -8.50
CA GLU A 294 1.48 31.04 -7.74
C GLU A 294 2.19 29.68 -7.74
N ILE A 295 1.45 28.58 -7.62
CA ILE A 295 1.99 27.22 -7.69
C ILE A 295 2.51 26.92 -9.11
N ILE A 296 1.78 27.36 -10.13
CA ILE A 296 2.21 27.25 -11.54
C ILE A 296 3.56 27.96 -11.75
N ARG A 297 3.70 29.19 -11.25
CA ARG A 297 4.90 30.02 -11.44
C ARG A 297 6.12 29.52 -10.66
N GLN A 298 5.90 28.95 -9.48
CA GLN A 298 6.99 28.43 -8.64
C GLN A 298 7.48 27.04 -9.09
N SER A 299 6.66 26.29 -9.82
CA SER A 299 6.98 24.93 -10.25
C SER A 299 7.69 24.91 -11.62
N PRO A 300 8.96 24.46 -11.68
CA PRO A 300 9.66 24.32 -12.96
C PRO A 300 8.96 23.30 -13.88
N LEU A 301 8.27 22.32 -13.31
CA LEU A 301 7.52 21.32 -14.06
C LEU A 301 6.26 21.94 -14.71
N PHE A 302 5.49 22.74 -13.98
CA PHE A 302 4.26 23.34 -14.52
C PHE A 302 4.53 24.37 -15.62
N SER A 303 5.69 25.02 -15.60
CA SER A 303 6.11 25.90 -16.71
C SER A 303 6.18 25.21 -18.08
N THR A 304 6.20 23.87 -18.13
CA THR A 304 6.19 23.11 -19.38
C THR A 304 4.78 22.83 -19.92
N TYR A 305 3.75 22.95 -19.07
CA TYR A 305 2.37 22.58 -19.40
C TYR A 305 1.38 23.75 -19.33
N PHE A 306 1.80 24.89 -18.78
CA PHE A 306 1.00 26.10 -18.64
C PHE A 306 1.70 27.31 -19.27
N ASP A 307 0.93 28.26 -19.79
CA ASP A 307 1.44 29.58 -20.22
C ASP A 307 1.67 30.53 -19.03
N ALA A 308 2.14 31.76 -19.32
CA ALA A 308 2.46 32.77 -18.29
C ALA A 308 1.23 33.28 -17.52
N GLU A 309 0.04 33.13 -18.14
CA GLU A 309 -1.27 33.48 -17.60
C GLU A 309 -1.90 32.32 -16.79
N GLY A 310 -1.30 31.12 -16.83
CA GLY A 310 -1.77 29.93 -16.12
C GLY A 310 -2.78 29.09 -16.89
N ASN A 311 -2.89 29.26 -18.21
CA ASN A 311 -3.73 28.42 -19.06
C ASN A 311 -2.99 27.14 -19.45
N TRP A 312 -3.72 26.03 -19.50
CA TRP A 312 -3.21 24.74 -19.96
C TRP A 312 -2.89 24.76 -21.46
N ILE A 313 -1.65 24.45 -21.83
CA ILE A 313 -1.15 24.46 -23.22
C ILE A 313 -0.64 23.11 -23.71
N SER A 314 -0.83 22.05 -22.91
CA SER A 314 -0.36 20.69 -23.24
C SER A 314 -1.47 19.80 -23.79
N GLU A 315 -1.08 18.67 -24.39
CA GLU A 315 -1.96 17.54 -24.65
C GLU A 315 -1.86 16.52 -23.49
N PRO A 316 -2.93 15.78 -23.16
CA PRO A 316 -4.27 15.86 -23.74
C PRO A 316 -5.08 17.06 -23.22
N SER A 317 -6.15 17.42 -23.95
CA SER A 317 -7.16 18.38 -23.45
C SER A 317 -7.75 18.00 -22.09
N ILE A 318 -8.10 19.01 -21.29
CA ILE A 318 -8.71 18.83 -19.97
C ILE A 318 -10.08 18.14 -20.14
N PRO A 319 -10.31 16.98 -19.49
CA PRO A 319 -11.59 16.30 -19.54
C PRO A 319 -12.68 17.10 -18.81
N LYS A 320 -13.90 17.06 -19.33
CA LYS A 320 -15.07 17.63 -18.66
C LYS A 320 -15.59 16.63 -17.64
N THR A 321 -15.13 16.75 -16.39
CA THR A 321 -15.51 15.87 -15.29
C THR A 321 -15.96 16.67 -14.07
N SER A 322 -16.67 16.02 -13.16
CA SER A 322 -17.05 16.57 -11.87
C SER A 322 -17.03 15.46 -10.82
N LEU A 323 -16.76 15.82 -9.55
CA LEU A 323 -16.86 14.86 -8.44
C LEU A 323 -18.33 14.45 -8.25
N GLU A 324 -19.26 15.35 -8.51
CA GLU A 324 -20.70 15.13 -8.46
C GLU A 324 -21.15 13.98 -9.36
N ASP A 325 -20.67 13.94 -10.61
CA ASP A 325 -20.99 12.90 -11.58
C ASP A 325 -20.19 11.61 -11.32
N PHE A 326 -18.97 11.75 -10.78
CA PHE A 326 -18.14 10.59 -10.47
C PHE A 326 -18.75 9.75 -9.34
N VAL A 327 -19.25 10.41 -8.29
CA VAL A 327 -19.84 9.77 -7.10
C VAL A 327 -21.27 9.34 -7.40
N THR A 328 -21.44 8.05 -7.68
CA THR A 328 -22.74 7.45 -8.03
C THR A 328 -23.34 6.64 -6.90
N THR A 329 -22.53 6.19 -5.95
CA THR A 329 -22.96 5.34 -4.83
C THR A 329 -23.73 6.06 -3.75
N ILE A 330 -23.55 7.38 -3.63
CA ILE A 330 -24.29 8.22 -2.69
C ILE A 330 -25.32 9.04 -3.49
N PRO A 331 -26.63 8.90 -3.21
CA PRO A 331 -27.66 9.64 -3.93
C PRO A 331 -27.59 11.15 -3.62
N PRO A 332 -28.09 12.02 -4.52
CA PRO A 332 -28.16 13.45 -4.26
C PRO A 332 -28.90 13.77 -2.96
N GLY A 333 -28.31 14.63 -2.13
CA GLY A 333 -28.83 14.99 -0.82
C GLY A 333 -27.71 15.42 0.13
N GLU A 334 -28.08 15.71 1.38
CA GLU A 334 -27.16 16.24 2.39
C GLU A 334 -25.92 15.35 2.59
N GLU A 335 -26.09 14.03 2.62
CA GLU A 335 -24.95 13.11 2.78
C GLU A 335 -23.95 13.22 1.62
N LYS A 336 -24.43 13.33 0.37
CA LYS A 336 -23.55 13.51 -0.78
C LYS A 336 -22.82 14.85 -0.71
N ASP A 337 -23.51 15.90 -0.29
CA ASP A 337 -22.88 17.22 -0.13
C ASP A 337 -21.79 17.19 0.94
N GLN A 338 -22.03 16.50 2.06
CA GLN A 338 -21.03 16.27 3.11
C GLN A 338 -19.83 15.47 2.59
N PHE A 339 -20.08 14.38 1.87
CA PHE A 339 -19.02 13.56 1.27
C PHE A 339 -18.16 14.35 0.28
N LEU A 340 -18.79 15.12 -0.59
CA LEU A 340 -18.08 15.93 -1.58
C LEU A 340 -17.25 17.04 -0.90
N ARG A 341 -17.74 17.62 0.20
CA ARG A 341 -16.93 18.55 1.03
C ARG A 341 -15.74 17.84 1.65
N PHE A 342 -15.94 16.65 2.22
CA PHE A 342 -14.87 15.82 2.77
C PHE A 342 -13.78 15.53 1.72
N ILE A 343 -14.15 15.04 0.54
CA ILE A 343 -13.21 14.76 -0.56
C ILE A 343 -12.46 16.03 -1.00
N ARG A 344 -13.13 17.18 -1.08
CA ARG A 344 -12.46 18.43 -1.48
C ARG A 344 -11.41 18.90 -0.48
N LYS A 345 -11.61 18.66 0.83
CA LYS A 345 -10.61 18.98 1.86
C LYS A 345 -9.33 18.16 1.69
N THR A 346 -9.45 16.91 1.24
CA THR A 346 -8.32 16.01 1.05
C THR A 346 -7.70 16.14 -0.34
N LEU A 347 -8.50 16.50 -1.35
CA LEU A 347 -8.11 16.71 -2.74
C LEU A 347 -7.95 18.21 -3.04
N THR A 348 -6.91 18.83 -2.46
CA THR A 348 -6.57 20.26 -2.62
C THR A 348 -5.19 20.43 -3.25
N TRP A 349 -5.04 21.34 -4.22
CA TRP A 349 -3.77 21.63 -4.92
C TRP A 349 -2.66 22.11 -3.98
N ASP A 350 -2.97 23.13 -3.19
CA ASP A 350 -2.05 23.71 -2.24
C ASP A 350 -1.88 22.77 -1.04
N GLN A 351 -0.63 22.34 -0.80
CA GLN A 351 -0.31 21.43 0.30
C GLN A 351 -0.55 22.09 1.66
N GLU A 352 -0.32 23.40 1.78
CA GLU A 352 -0.49 24.12 3.04
C GLU A 352 -1.97 24.37 3.36
N ALA A 353 -2.80 24.49 2.32
CA ALA A 353 -4.26 24.61 2.48
C ALA A 353 -4.97 23.26 2.60
N ARG A 354 -4.30 22.14 2.27
CA ARG A 354 -4.88 20.80 2.34
C ARG A 354 -5.07 20.40 3.81
N ALA A 355 -6.26 19.88 4.12
CA ALA A 355 -6.56 19.46 5.48
C ALA A 355 -5.62 18.33 5.93
N THR A 356 -5.11 18.48 7.15
CA THR A 356 -4.30 17.46 7.82
C THR A 356 -5.16 16.27 8.24
N ALA A 357 -4.55 15.10 8.46
CA ALA A 357 -5.26 13.93 8.97
C ALA A 357 -6.00 14.23 10.29
N ASN A 358 -5.41 15.03 11.17
CA ASN A 358 -6.03 15.46 12.43
C ASN A 358 -7.30 16.31 12.24
N GLU A 359 -7.34 17.16 11.21
CA GLU A 359 -8.52 17.97 10.88
C GLU A 359 -9.61 17.16 10.17
N ILE A 360 -9.20 16.08 9.49
CA ILE A 360 -10.11 15.18 8.76
C ILE A 360 -10.79 14.17 9.67
N ILE A 361 -10.12 13.63 10.68
CA ILE A 361 -10.69 12.62 11.61
C ILE A 361 -12.08 13.02 12.14
N PRO A 362 -12.32 14.25 12.64
CA PRO A 362 -13.64 14.66 13.15
C PRO A 362 -14.60 15.17 12.06
N ASP A 363 -14.33 14.93 10.76
CA ASP A 363 -15.18 15.42 9.67
C ASP A 363 -16.63 14.91 9.77
N GLU A 364 -17.57 15.79 9.42
CA GLU A 364 -19.01 15.53 9.52
C GLU A 364 -19.46 14.28 8.76
N TRP A 365 -18.89 14.00 7.57
CA TRP A 365 -19.28 12.83 6.79
C TRP A 365 -18.74 11.54 7.41
N LEU A 366 -17.48 11.55 7.86
CA LEU A 366 -16.84 10.41 8.52
C LEU A 366 -17.56 10.06 9.83
N MET A 367 -17.93 11.08 10.60
CA MET A 367 -18.63 10.93 11.87
C MET A 367 -20.15 10.78 11.73
N ARG A 368 -20.72 10.98 10.54
CA ARG A 368 -22.16 10.80 10.30
C ARG A 368 -22.53 9.35 10.63
N PRO A 369 -23.47 9.12 11.56
CA PRO A 369 -24.01 7.79 11.83
C PRO A 369 -24.53 7.19 10.52
N VAL A 370 -24.26 5.91 10.31
CA VAL A 370 -24.94 5.20 9.23
C VAL A 370 -26.36 5.00 9.71
N GLU A 371 -27.31 5.76 9.16
CA GLU A 371 -28.73 5.50 9.38
C GLU A 371 -28.98 4.05 8.99
N ASP A 372 -29.43 3.25 9.96
CA ASP A 372 -29.60 1.81 9.83
C ASP A 372 -30.38 1.48 8.55
N MET A 373 -29.71 0.80 7.62
CA MET A 373 -30.41 0.00 6.62
C MET A 373 -31.02 -1.20 7.35
N LEU A 374 -32.17 -0.98 7.98
CA LEU A 374 -33.13 -2.03 8.33
C LEU A 374 -33.85 -2.52 7.07
#